data_AF-A0A402BQB2-F1
#
_entry.id   AF-A0A402BQB2-F1
#
_cell.length_a   1.000
_cell.length_b   1.000
_cell.length_c   1.000
_cell.angle_alpha   90.00
_cell.angle_beta   90.00
_cell.angle_gamma   90.00
#
_symmetry.space_group_name_H-M   'P 1'
#
loop_
_entity.id
_entity.type
_entity.pdbx_description
1 polymer ?
#
loop_
_entity_poly.entity_id
_entity_poly.type
_entity_poly.pdbx_seq_one_letter_code
_entity_poly.pdbx_strand_id
1 'polypeptide(L)'
;MQVNNPQRLCIYLQSTDKSEGHNLAYLITGNARKLDCSEINVYKGIMGYGASRRLYFPGVLALVQENPLLIEVVGSQSDIKKLLNYVDGILQDGFITIETIEILRNPQNPQRQISRQYLKDLLRRCYQLFNLRISIICISFSNRKFDSSFVRLI
;
A
#
# COMPACT_ATOMS: atom_id res chain seq x y z
N MET A 1 14.56 -31.49 3.67
CA MET A 1 13.50 -30.48 3.50
C MET A 1 13.98 -29.21 4.18
N GLN A 2 14.20 -28.12 3.43
CA GLN A 2 14.45 -26.82 4.06
C GLN A 2 13.12 -26.32 4.62
N VAL A 3 13.02 -26.26 5.95
CA VAL A 3 11.94 -25.53 6.61
C VAL A 3 12.25 -24.06 6.40
N ASN A 4 11.76 -23.49 5.30
CA ASN A 4 11.87 -22.05 5.09
C ASN A 4 10.88 -21.39 6.05
N ASN A 5 11.37 -20.92 7.19
CA ASN A 5 10.53 -20.17 8.12
C ASN A 5 10.01 -18.90 7.42
N PRO A 6 8.72 -18.56 7.58
CA PRO A 6 8.18 -17.35 7.02
C PRO A 6 8.85 -16.11 7.64
N GLN A 7 8.89 -15.03 6.88
CA GLN A 7 9.47 -13.77 7.28
C GLN A 7 8.42 -12.67 7.23
N ARG A 8 8.58 -11.72 8.16
CA ARG A 8 7.91 -10.42 8.15
C ARG A 8 8.90 -9.35 7.71
N LEU A 9 8.52 -8.60 6.70
CA LEU A 9 9.22 -7.41 6.23
C LEU A 9 8.39 -6.18 6.61
N CYS A 10 9.02 -5.21 7.25
CA CYS A 10 8.41 -3.92 7.57
C CYS A 10 9.19 -2.82 6.85
N ILE A 11 8.49 -2.01 6.06
CA ILE A 11 9.06 -0.86 5.34
C ILE A 11 8.46 0.40 5.94
N TYR A 12 9.30 1.25 6.50
CA TYR A 12 8.93 2.52 7.11
C TYR A 12 9.26 3.64 6.15
N LEU A 13 8.26 4.44 5.79
CA LEU A 13 8.37 5.56 4.85
C LEU A 13 7.35 6.66 5.20
N GLN A 14 7.31 7.74 4.45
CA GLN A 14 6.34 8.83 4.64
C GLN A 14 5.21 8.77 3.61
N SER A 15 4.02 9.27 3.98
CA SER A 15 2.86 9.31 3.06
C SER A 15 3.08 10.17 1.82
N THR A 16 4.05 11.06 1.86
CA THR A 16 4.42 11.98 0.77
C THR A 16 5.54 11.43 -0.11
N ASP A 17 6.15 10.31 0.23
CA ASP A 17 7.27 9.76 -0.54
C ASP A 17 6.82 9.32 -1.93
N LYS A 18 7.66 9.64 -2.92
CA LYS A 18 7.38 9.38 -4.32
C LYS A 18 8.61 8.83 -5.01
N SER A 19 8.38 7.95 -5.98
CA SER A 19 9.35 7.55 -6.98
C SER A 19 8.71 7.65 -8.36
N GLU A 20 9.44 8.18 -9.34
CA GLU A 20 8.94 8.39 -10.72
C GLU A 20 7.58 9.11 -10.78
N GLY A 21 7.34 10.07 -9.87
CA GLY A 21 6.08 10.83 -9.79
C GLY A 21 4.91 10.10 -9.11
N HIS A 22 5.06 8.83 -8.75
CA HIS A 22 4.02 8.02 -8.12
C HIS A 22 4.27 7.86 -6.62
N ASN A 23 3.20 7.70 -5.83
CA ASN A 23 3.31 7.45 -4.40
C ASN A 23 4.05 6.13 -4.14
N LEU A 24 5.05 6.17 -3.26
CA LEU A 24 5.94 5.04 -3.02
C LEU A 24 5.20 3.82 -2.44
N ALA A 25 4.27 4.05 -1.50
CA ALA A 25 3.46 2.96 -0.93
C ALA A 25 2.60 2.26 -1.99
N TYR A 26 2.06 3.02 -2.95
CA TYR A 26 1.33 2.46 -4.07
C TYR A 26 2.23 1.59 -4.98
N LEU A 27 3.43 2.07 -5.30
CA LEU A 27 4.39 1.32 -6.12
C LEU A 27 4.83 0.01 -5.46
N ILE A 28 5.12 0.06 -4.15
CA ILE A 28 5.56 -1.11 -3.37
C ILE A 28 4.42 -2.13 -3.28
N THR A 29 3.21 -1.72 -2.91
CA THR A 29 2.05 -2.62 -2.82
C THR A 29 1.68 -3.21 -4.18
N GLY A 30 1.74 -2.41 -5.25
CA GLY A 30 1.53 -2.88 -6.61
C GLY A 30 2.55 -3.94 -7.05
N ASN A 31 3.82 -3.78 -6.70
CA ASN A 31 4.85 -4.78 -7.01
C ASN A 31 4.74 -6.03 -6.14
N ALA A 32 4.48 -5.90 -4.83
CA ALA A 32 4.24 -7.04 -3.96
C ALA A 32 3.10 -7.92 -4.48
N ARG A 33 2.03 -7.30 -5.02
CA ARG A 33 0.93 -8.02 -5.69
C ARG A 33 1.38 -8.73 -6.97
N LYS A 34 2.26 -8.12 -7.78
CA LYS A 34 2.80 -8.76 -9.00
C LYS A 34 3.73 -9.93 -8.69
N LEU A 35 4.33 -9.93 -7.50
CA LEU A 35 5.24 -10.97 -7.01
C LEU A 35 4.51 -12.09 -6.23
N ASP A 36 3.17 -12.07 -6.18
CA ASP A 36 2.34 -13.02 -5.44
C ASP A 36 2.70 -13.15 -3.94
N CYS A 37 3.11 -12.05 -3.30
CA CYS A 37 3.33 -12.03 -1.85
C CYS A 37 2.03 -12.40 -1.10
N SER A 38 2.14 -13.24 -0.06
CA SER A 38 0.99 -13.86 0.60
C SER A 38 0.06 -12.84 1.28
N GLU A 39 0.61 -11.88 2.02
CA GLU A 39 -0.15 -10.84 2.70
C GLU A 39 0.65 -9.52 2.73
N ILE A 40 -0.04 -8.41 2.48
CA ILE A 40 0.52 -7.06 2.57
C ILE A 40 -0.49 -6.10 3.18
N ASN A 41 -0.04 -5.34 4.19
CA ASN A 41 -0.85 -4.35 4.87
C ASN A 41 -0.12 -3.01 4.92
N VAL A 42 -0.88 -1.92 4.79
CA VAL A 42 -0.34 -0.55 4.92
C VAL A 42 -1.02 0.12 6.09
N TYR A 43 -0.22 0.59 7.03
CA TYR A 43 -0.65 1.32 8.21
C TYR A 43 -0.24 2.78 8.10
N LYS A 44 -1.15 3.68 8.46
CA LYS A 44 -0.87 5.12 8.58
C LYS A 44 -0.82 5.49 10.06
N GLY A 45 0.36 5.90 10.52
CA GLY A 45 0.52 6.39 11.89
C GLY A 45 -0.02 7.81 12.05
N ILE A 46 -0.39 8.15 13.28
CA ILE A 46 -0.87 9.50 13.65
C ILE A 46 0.30 10.48 13.68
N MET A 47 1.42 10.05 14.25
CA MET A 47 2.65 10.84 14.36
C MET A 47 3.88 9.93 14.35
N GLY A 48 5.05 10.49 14.04
CA GLY A 48 6.30 9.76 14.09
C GLY A 48 7.51 10.69 14.11
N TYR A 49 8.66 10.13 14.47
CA TYR A 49 9.94 10.83 14.50
C TYR A 49 11.02 9.88 13.98
N GLY A 50 11.88 10.35 13.07
CA GLY A 50 12.83 9.49 12.35
C GLY A 50 14.23 10.08 12.20
N ALA A 51 15.06 9.44 11.38
CA ALA A 51 16.48 9.76 11.16
C ALA A 51 16.72 11.22 10.71
N SER A 52 15.78 11.81 9.98
CA SER A 52 15.79 13.22 9.56
C SER A 52 15.46 14.23 10.69
N ARG A 53 15.18 13.75 11.91
CA ARG A 53 14.80 14.56 13.09
C ARG A 53 13.56 15.45 12.89
N ARG A 54 12.76 15.20 11.86
CA ARG A 54 11.50 15.92 11.60
C ARG A 54 10.36 15.24 12.35
N LEU A 55 9.55 16.03 13.05
CA LEU A 55 8.29 15.57 13.62
C LEU A 55 7.26 15.46 12.50
N TYR A 56 6.82 14.23 12.23
CA TYR A 56 5.69 13.97 11.35
C TYR A 56 4.42 14.09 12.17
N PHE A 57 3.70 15.20 12.01
CA PHE A 57 2.43 15.46 12.68
C PHE A 57 1.45 16.10 11.69
N PRO A 58 0.16 15.70 11.68
CA PRO A 58 -0.85 16.39 10.91
C PRO A 58 -1.09 17.77 11.53
N GLY A 59 -0.45 18.81 11.01
CA GLY A 59 -0.72 20.18 11.44
C GLY A 59 -2.22 20.48 11.37
N VAL A 60 -2.74 21.25 12.35
CA VAL A 60 -4.19 21.51 12.53
C VAL A 60 -4.88 22.05 11.27
N LEU A 61 -4.11 22.69 10.37
CA LEU A 61 -4.58 23.27 9.10
C LEU A 61 -3.81 22.73 7.86
N ALA A 62 -3.07 21.63 7.98
CA ALA A 62 -2.25 21.13 6.88
C ALA A 62 -3.11 20.46 5.79
N LEU A 63 -3.14 21.05 4.59
CA LEU A 63 -3.80 20.48 3.40
C LEU A 63 -3.16 19.15 2.95
N VAL A 64 -1.86 18.99 3.20
CA VAL A 64 -1.11 17.75 2.96
C VAL A 64 -0.54 17.30 4.29
N GLN A 65 -0.96 16.15 4.77
CA GLN A 65 -0.43 15.57 5.99
C GLN A 65 0.76 14.65 5.65
N GLU A 66 1.91 14.95 6.24
CA GLU A 66 3.08 14.07 6.26
C GLU A 66 2.93 13.11 7.44
N ASN A 67 2.43 11.90 7.17
CA ASN A 67 2.26 10.87 8.17
C ASN A 67 3.28 9.75 7.95
N PRO A 68 3.77 9.13 9.04
CA PRO A 68 4.51 7.89 8.91
C PRO A 68 3.60 6.81 8.32
N LEU A 69 4.12 6.09 7.35
CA LEU A 69 3.55 4.87 6.80
C LEU A 69 4.42 3.68 7.18
N LEU A 70 3.76 2.58 7.49
CA LEU A 70 4.37 1.26 7.66
C LEU A 70 3.72 0.32 6.65
N ILE A 71 4.53 -0.32 5.80
CA ILE A 71 4.10 -1.42 4.95
C ILE A 71 4.62 -2.71 5.56
N GLU A 72 3.72 -3.58 5.99
CA GLU A 72 4.03 -4.91 6.53
C GLU A 72 3.73 -5.96 5.47
N VAL A 73 4.71 -6.83 5.21
CA VAL A 73 4.59 -7.95 4.27
C VAL A 73 4.96 -9.23 4.99
N VAL A 74 4.11 -10.24 4.89
CA VAL A 74 4.38 -11.58 5.41
C VAL A 74 4.44 -12.55 4.24
N GLY A 75 5.51 -13.35 4.18
CA GLY A 75 5.69 -14.30 3.09
C GLY A 75 6.89 -15.22 3.27
N SER A 76 7.19 -15.98 2.21
CA SER A 76 8.39 -16.81 2.17
C SER A 76 9.65 -15.95 2.04
N GLN A 77 10.80 -16.47 2.46
CA GLN A 77 12.08 -15.80 2.29
C GLN A 77 12.37 -15.43 0.81
N SER A 78 11.95 -16.26 -0.14
CA SER A 78 12.12 -15.96 -1.57
C SER A 78 11.27 -14.76 -2.03
N ASP A 79 10.05 -14.62 -1.50
CA ASP A 79 9.15 -13.53 -1.89
C ASP A 79 9.63 -12.21 -1.28
N ILE A 80 10.01 -12.25 0.01
CA ILE A 80 10.60 -11.11 0.70
C ILE A 80 11.87 -10.63 -0.01
N LYS A 81 12.77 -11.56 -0.42
CA LYS A 81 13.99 -11.20 -1.14
C LYS A 81 13.72 -10.53 -2.50
N LYS A 82 12.73 -11.02 -3.26
CA LYS A 82 12.34 -10.40 -4.54
C LYS A 82 11.80 -8.99 -4.33
N LEU A 83 10.95 -8.81 -3.31
CA LEU A 83 10.39 -7.50 -3.00
C LEU A 83 11.48 -6.54 -2.50
N LEU A 84 12.39 -7.01 -1.65
CA LEU A 84 13.52 -6.22 -1.16
C LEU A 84 14.35 -5.63 -2.31
N ASN A 85 14.72 -6.45 -3.29
CA ASN A 85 15.47 -5.99 -4.46
C ASN A 85 14.76 -4.85 -5.22
N TYR A 86 13.41 -4.87 -5.25
CA TYR A 86 12.63 -3.80 -5.85
C TYR A 86 12.61 -2.55 -4.97
N VAL A 87 12.37 -2.71 -3.66
CA VAL A 87 12.26 -1.62 -2.70
C VAL A 87 13.60 -0.89 -2.54
N ASP A 88 14.72 -1.61 -2.47
CA ASP A 88 16.07 -1.04 -2.34
C ASP A 88 16.40 -0.07 -3.49
N GLY A 89 15.83 -0.27 -4.68
CA GLY A 89 16.03 0.62 -5.83
C GLY A 89 15.22 1.91 -5.78
N ILE A 90 14.17 2.00 -4.96
CA ILE A 90 13.22 3.12 -4.96
C ILE A 90 13.07 3.82 -3.60
N LEU A 91 13.48 3.18 -2.52
CA LEU A 91 13.40 3.73 -1.16
C LEU A 91 14.60 4.65 -0.90
N GLN A 92 14.38 5.96 -0.98
CA GLN A 92 15.42 6.97 -0.78
C GLN A 92 15.59 7.37 0.70
N ASP A 93 14.47 7.49 1.42
CA ASP A 93 14.41 7.79 2.85
C ASP A 93 13.49 6.76 3.53
N GLY A 94 13.74 6.48 4.80
CA GLY A 94 13.09 5.42 5.55
C GLY A 94 14.05 4.30 5.96
N PHE A 95 13.46 3.20 6.45
CA PHE A 95 14.23 2.02 6.82
C PHE A 95 13.38 0.76 6.70
N ILE A 96 14.07 -0.37 6.64
CA ILE A 96 13.47 -1.69 6.46
C ILE A 96 13.91 -2.57 7.62
N THR A 97 12.98 -3.35 8.17
CA THR A 97 13.30 -4.45 9.09
C THR A 97 12.79 -5.77 8.55
N ILE A 98 13.52 -6.84 8.86
CA ILE A 98 13.14 -8.22 8.52
C ILE A 98 13.24 -9.06 9.78
N GLU A 99 12.20 -9.82 10.05
CA GLU A 99 12.14 -10.72 11.20
C GLU A 99 11.61 -12.09 10.75
N THR A 100 12.18 -13.15 11.30
CA THR A 100 11.62 -14.50 11.16
C THR A 100 10.45 -14.64 12.10
N ILE A 101 9.31 -15.15 11.60
CA ILE A 101 8.09 -15.30 12.38
C ILE A 101 7.54 -16.73 12.30
N GLU A 102 6.60 -17.05 13.20
CA GLU A 102 5.81 -18.28 13.13
C GLU A 102 4.35 -17.92 12.83
N ILE A 103 3.75 -18.60 11.86
CA ILE A 103 2.34 -18.40 11.49
C ILE A 103 1.52 -19.48 12.19
N LEU A 104 0.88 -19.13 13.31
CA LEU A 104 0.03 -20.04 14.08
C LEU A 104 -1.31 -20.35 13.39
N ARG A 105 -1.81 -19.41 12.59
CA ARG A 105 -3.06 -19.55 11.83
C ARG A 105 -2.97 -18.74 10.54
N ASN A 106 -3.18 -19.42 9.42
CA ASN A 106 -3.30 -18.76 8.13
C ASN A 106 -4.79 -18.41 7.87
N PRO A 107 -5.16 -17.17 7.52
CA PRO A 107 -6.52 -16.89 7.08
C PRO A 107 -6.84 -17.73 5.83
N GLN A 108 -7.81 -18.65 5.94
CA GLN A 108 -8.41 -19.27 4.77
C GLN A 108 -9.19 -18.19 4.03
N ASN A 109 -8.64 -17.73 2.91
CA ASN A 109 -9.12 -16.69 2.02
C ASN A 109 -10.66 -16.52 2.02
N PRO A 110 -11.25 -15.68 2.90
CA PRO A 110 -12.60 -15.24 2.69
C PRO A 110 -12.42 -14.15 1.63
N GLN A 111 -12.77 -14.44 0.38
CA GLN A 111 -12.79 -13.41 -0.67
C GLN A 111 -13.69 -12.26 -0.21
N ARG A 112 -13.10 -11.26 0.47
CA ARG A 112 -13.77 -10.01 0.78
C ARG A 112 -13.75 -9.21 -0.51
N GLN A 113 -14.66 -9.57 -1.42
CA GLN A 113 -15.08 -8.64 -2.45
C GLN A 113 -15.67 -7.43 -1.72
N ILE A 114 -14.98 -6.30 -1.78
CA ILE A 114 -15.65 -5.01 -1.53
C ILE A 114 -16.82 -5.01 -2.50
N SER A 115 -18.05 -5.00 -1.98
CA SER A 115 -19.21 -5.12 -2.84
C SER A 115 -19.16 -3.97 -3.86
N ARG A 116 -19.36 -4.26 -5.15
CA ARG A 116 -19.50 -3.22 -6.18
C ARG A 116 -20.51 -2.16 -5.75
N GLN A 117 -21.48 -2.56 -4.94
CA GLN A 117 -22.45 -1.69 -4.31
C GLN A 117 -21.80 -0.66 -3.37
N TYR A 118 -20.90 -1.06 -2.47
CA TYR A 118 -20.21 -0.14 -1.57
C TYR A 118 -19.38 0.91 -2.33
N LEU A 119 -18.66 0.50 -3.38
CA LEU A 119 -17.91 1.44 -4.23
C LEU A 119 -18.85 2.41 -4.98
N LYS A 120 -19.97 1.91 -5.51
CA LYS A 120 -21.00 2.74 -6.15
C LYS A 120 -21.59 3.74 -5.16
N ASP A 121 -21.87 3.32 -3.93
CA ASP A 121 -22.46 4.14 -2.90
C ASP A 121 -21.48 5.22 -2.42
N LEU A 122 -20.19 4.89 -2.28
CA LEU A 122 -19.13 5.85 -1.94
C LEU A 122 -18.97 6.91 -3.04
N LEU A 123 -18.89 6.49 -4.31
CA LEU A 123 -18.79 7.39 -5.45
C LEU A 123 -20.03 8.30 -5.56
N ARG A 124 -21.22 7.76 -5.29
CA ARG A 124 -22.48 8.52 -5.28
C ARG A 124 -22.48 9.59 -4.19
N ARG A 125 -21.96 9.27 -3.00
CA ARG A 125 -21.83 10.24 -1.89
C ARG A 125 -20.85 11.36 -2.23
N CYS A 126 -19.71 11.04 -2.85
CA CYS A 126 -18.75 12.06 -3.30
C CYS A 126 -19.36 13.00 -4.35
N TYR A 127 -20.16 12.46 -5.29
CA TYR A 127 -20.86 13.27 -6.29
C TYR A 127 -21.88 14.24 -5.71
N GLN A 128 -22.65 13.77 -4.72
CA GLN A 128 -23.71 14.57 -4.10
C GLN A 128 -23.15 15.69 -3.22
N LEU A 129 -21.99 15.49 -2.58
CA LEU A 129 -21.37 16.50 -1.72
C LEU A 129 -20.68 17.61 -2.51
N PHE A 130 -20.32 17.39 -3.78
CA PHE A 130 -19.50 18.33 -4.55
C PHE A 130 -20.22 19.07 -5.70
N ASN A 131 -21.51 18.82 -5.95
CA ASN A 131 -22.29 19.46 -7.04
C ASN A 131 -21.58 19.47 -8.41
N LEU A 132 -20.64 18.54 -8.62
CA LEU A 132 -19.74 18.53 -9.75
C LEU A 132 -20.32 17.60 -10.82
N ARG A 133 -20.78 18.19 -11.94
CA ARG A 133 -21.16 17.48 -13.18
C ARG A 133 -19.92 16.88 -13.84
N ILE A 134 -19.29 15.89 -13.21
CA ILE A 134 -18.02 15.31 -13.68
C ILE A 134 -18.19 14.13 -14.63
N SER A 135 -19.36 13.72 -15.18
CA SER A 135 -19.48 12.50 -16.02
C SER A 135 -18.45 11.38 -15.71
N ILE A 136 -18.54 10.71 -14.55
CA ILE A 136 -17.62 9.60 -14.23
C ILE A 136 -17.74 8.59 -15.38
N ILE A 137 -16.69 8.50 -16.19
CA ILE A 137 -16.51 7.40 -17.13
C ILE A 137 -16.47 6.15 -16.27
N CYS A 138 -17.56 5.37 -16.30
CA CYS A 138 -17.63 4.05 -15.70
C CYS A 138 -16.46 3.24 -16.24
N ILE A 139 -15.42 3.05 -15.44
CA ILE A 139 -14.42 2.02 -15.69
C ILE A 139 -15.20 0.71 -15.59
N SER A 140 -15.54 0.12 -16.74
CA SER A 140 -16.03 -1.24 -16.83
C SER A 140 -14.95 -2.14 -16.25
N PHE A 141 -15.12 -2.53 -14.99
CA PHE A 141 -14.40 -3.64 -14.38
C PHE A 141 -14.86 -4.93 -15.05
N SER A 142 -14.34 -5.21 -16.23
CA SER A 142 -14.37 -6.52 -16.84
C SER A 142 -13.36 -7.42 -16.11
N ASN A 143 -13.73 -8.68 -15.94
CA ASN A 143 -13.20 -9.63 -14.97
C ASN A 143 -11.80 -10.19 -15.32
N ARG A 144 -10.86 -9.35 -15.78
CA ARG A 144 -9.46 -9.74 -16.00
C ARG A 144 -8.54 -8.87 -15.16
N LYS A 145 -7.50 -9.53 -14.63
CA LYS A 145 -6.34 -9.03 -13.88
C LYS A 145 -6.21 -7.50 -13.91
N PHE A 146 -6.22 -6.90 -12.73
CA PHE A 146 -5.99 -5.47 -12.48
C PHE A 146 -4.70 -5.04 -13.21
N ASP A 147 -4.86 -4.50 -14.41
CA ASP A 147 -3.77 -3.99 -15.23
C ASP A 147 -3.42 -2.58 -14.73
N SER A 148 -2.14 -2.36 -14.42
CA SER A 148 -1.59 -1.13 -13.82
C SER A 148 -1.60 0.09 -14.75
N SER A 149 -2.41 0.07 -15.80
CA SER A 149 -2.43 1.08 -16.88
C SER A 149 -3.49 2.17 -16.68
N PHE A 150 -4.26 2.18 -15.57
CA PHE A 150 -5.49 2.99 -15.46
C PHE A 150 -5.45 4.19 -14.51
N VAL A 151 -4.28 4.70 -14.13
CA VAL A 151 -4.15 5.99 -13.41
C VAL A 151 -3.26 6.94 -14.20
N ARG A 152 -3.67 7.26 -15.43
CA ARG A 152 -3.34 8.54 -16.07
C ARG A 152 -4.56 9.43 -15.95
N LEU A 153 -4.58 10.25 -14.91
CA LEU A 153 -5.14 11.60 -14.83
C LEU A 153 -5.23 11.99 -13.35
N ILE A 154 -4.14 12.57 -12.85
CA ILE A 154 -4.14 13.87 -12.16
C ILE A 154 -2.89 14.60 -12.65
#